data_AF-D2AWB2-F1
#
_entry.id   AF-D2AWB2-F1
#
_cell.length_a   1.000
_cell.length_b   1.000
_cell.length_c   1.000
_cell.angle_alpha   90.00
_cell.angle_beta   90.00
_cell.angle_gamma   90.00
#
_symmetry.space_group_name_H-M   'P 1'
#
loop_
_entity.id
_entity.type
_entity.pdbx_description
1 polymer ?
#
loop_
_entity_poly.entity_id
_entity_poly.type
_entity_poly.pdbx_seq_one_letter_code
_entity_poly.pdbx_strand_id
1 'polypeptide(L)'
;MDERPFGQDDLGRALFEGHPEAGIPGFARLRDDLLKDLVVAVNLLRGMAAGLVVTGDRYATAEAANTGIPYAQPCPEWLKDPEEYKPEPGPSGLPTTTPPPDFVSQAIWFLESVGFGATWPDADLDGVMRLRDAATALGRVVGDVQEQIAGQAGRATGAGFGPTTAAFGRAARVVHGEKGQLADLRRRCEHLAHCGQVAYDAIVKARWQFVASAMFVLTLMLLAKLLAPRLGPLLDVVVKKLLRAEGLALRIILLIIRQAALGAMFSGGLSAINQLFTTGDIDAAKLVRNMGHGALAGGLMAGAHAALPALLRRGGPAFTGLAEAMESATWERAFSRILAGGAVSTTVLATAGWASGAGWNWKHAAEMGFGMAVLSTGAALSSRAWPAPSYASLKGRAWKQSPAKRWHDVKWALGLLTITAPAVSVFALAKFAEDGKNPFFLQKRVGQFGREFQIAKGRSMNTTDGKDSSLGSSDSRRTRVGKVWTKTSLDEFVQMAYNVLYKSDMSVINDRPLLSATRQETIAALGPTLGPRWNEADLAGKPGMFGPFSNKILEIGLKPKTDAFDVQRGYTGIWHDRTASLHSDRNILWEAISAYMKRIS
;
A
#
# COMPACT_ATOMS: atom_id res chain seq x y z
N MET A 1 -5.38 -3.73 -22.61
CA MET A 1 -4.16 -3.86 -21.79
C MET A 1 -3.94 -2.48 -21.23
N ASP A 2 -4.55 -2.18 -20.08
CA ASP A 2 -4.72 -0.79 -19.64
C ASP A 2 -3.70 -0.37 -18.57
N GLU A 3 -2.83 -1.28 -18.13
CA GLU A 3 -2.01 -1.04 -16.94
C GLU A 3 -0.61 -1.61 -17.15
N ARG A 4 0.41 -0.77 -17.01
CA ARG A 4 1.74 -1.28 -16.68
C ARG A 4 1.61 -1.88 -15.28
N PRO A 5 1.79 -3.20 -15.09
CA PRO A 5 1.55 -3.82 -13.80
C PRO A 5 2.50 -3.28 -12.73
N PHE A 6 3.65 -2.76 -13.13
CA PHE A 6 4.64 -2.16 -12.24
C PHE A 6 4.37 -0.70 -11.88
N GLY A 7 3.35 -0.05 -12.46
CA GLY A 7 3.07 1.39 -12.27
C GLY A 7 3.64 2.28 -13.39
N GLN A 8 3.22 3.54 -13.41
CA GLN A 8 3.78 4.58 -14.29
C GLN A 8 4.80 5.46 -13.60
N ASP A 9 4.94 5.31 -12.28
CA ASP A 9 5.92 6.00 -11.46
C ASP A 9 7.37 5.60 -11.80
N ASP A 10 8.34 6.35 -11.28
CA ASP A 10 9.77 6.14 -11.59
C ASP A 10 10.25 4.72 -11.23
N LEU A 11 9.74 4.15 -10.12
CA LEU A 11 10.05 2.77 -9.73
C LEU A 11 9.44 1.78 -10.73
N GLY A 12 8.17 1.98 -11.12
CA GLY A 12 7.49 1.15 -12.11
C GLY A 12 8.16 1.16 -13.47
N ARG A 13 8.61 2.33 -13.94
CA ARG A 13 9.39 2.48 -15.18
C ARG A 13 10.73 1.77 -15.09
N ALA A 14 11.48 1.96 -14.00
CA ALA A 14 12.76 1.29 -13.80
C ALA A 14 12.61 -0.24 -13.78
N LEU A 15 11.56 -0.78 -13.15
CA LEU A 15 11.31 -2.23 -13.13
C LEU A 15 10.89 -2.77 -14.51
N PHE A 16 10.07 -2.02 -15.24
CA PHE A 16 9.56 -2.47 -16.53
C PHE A 16 10.59 -2.33 -17.67
N GLU A 17 11.23 -1.17 -17.77
CA GLU A 17 12.14 -0.78 -18.85
C GLU A 17 13.61 -1.11 -18.52
N GLY A 18 13.96 -1.18 -17.24
CA GLY A 18 15.32 -1.38 -16.76
C GLY A 18 16.12 -0.08 -16.75
N HIS A 19 17.45 -0.22 -16.76
CA HIS A 19 18.37 0.91 -16.91
C HIS A 19 19.22 0.70 -18.16
N PRO A 20 18.76 1.19 -19.33
CA PRO A 20 19.45 0.99 -20.60
C PRO A 20 20.89 1.51 -20.59
N GLU A 21 21.10 2.66 -19.94
CA GLU A 21 22.41 3.31 -19.82
C GLU A 21 23.41 2.50 -18.98
N ALA A 22 22.91 1.73 -18.02
CA ALA A 22 23.72 0.83 -17.19
C ALA A 22 23.79 -0.60 -17.75
N GLY A 23 23.18 -0.86 -18.91
CA GLY A 23 23.09 -2.20 -19.50
C GLY A 23 22.23 -3.19 -18.71
N ILE A 24 21.39 -2.71 -17.78
CA ILE A 24 20.55 -3.56 -16.93
C ILE A 24 19.19 -3.74 -17.61
N PRO A 25 18.83 -4.97 -18.07
CA PRO A 25 17.58 -5.20 -18.77
C PRO A 25 16.39 -5.11 -17.81
N GLY A 26 15.31 -4.46 -18.26
CA GLY A 26 14.03 -4.47 -17.57
C GLY A 26 13.21 -5.73 -17.84
N PHE A 27 12.10 -5.87 -17.11
CA PHE A 27 11.17 -6.98 -17.26
C PHE A 27 10.70 -7.17 -18.71
N ALA A 28 10.41 -6.08 -19.43
CA ALA A 28 9.91 -6.15 -20.81
C ALA A 28 10.91 -6.85 -21.74
N ARG A 29 12.20 -6.49 -21.64
CA ARG A 29 13.26 -7.10 -22.45
C ARG A 29 13.48 -8.57 -22.10
N LEU A 30 13.53 -8.90 -20.81
CA LEU A 30 13.67 -10.29 -20.35
C LEU A 30 12.52 -11.17 -20.82
N ARG A 31 11.28 -10.65 -20.77
CA ARG A 31 10.09 -11.33 -21.30
C ARG A 31 10.23 -11.55 -22.81
N ASP A 32 10.59 -10.52 -23.57
CA ASP A 32 10.63 -10.60 -25.03
C ASP A 32 11.73 -11.55 -25.51
N ASP A 33 12.88 -11.53 -24.85
CA ASP A 33 13.98 -12.46 -25.13
C ASP A 33 13.57 -13.91 -24.78
N LEU A 34 12.90 -14.13 -23.65
CA LEU A 34 12.36 -15.45 -23.29
C LEU A 34 11.35 -15.96 -24.31
N LEU A 35 10.41 -15.12 -24.77
CA LEU A 35 9.40 -15.50 -25.75
C LEU A 35 10.03 -15.87 -27.10
N LYS A 36 11.05 -15.12 -27.54
CA LYS A 36 11.82 -15.45 -28.75
C LYS A 36 12.53 -16.80 -28.60
N ASP A 37 13.20 -17.01 -27.48
CA ASP A 37 13.92 -18.27 -27.22
C ASP A 37 12.97 -19.47 -27.17
N LEU A 38 11.75 -19.30 -26.63
CA LEU A 38 10.70 -20.33 -26.63
C LEU A 38 10.26 -20.69 -28.05
N VAL A 39 10.07 -19.70 -28.94
CA VAL A 39 9.74 -19.95 -30.35
C VAL A 39 10.84 -20.76 -31.03
N VAL A 40 12.11 -20.39 -30.81
CA VAL A 40 13.26 -21.11 -31.34
C VAL A 40 13.28 -22.56 -30.83
N ALA A 41 13.04 -22.78 -29.54
CA ALA A 41 13.00 -24.13 -28.97
C ALA A 41 11.85 -24.97 -29.55
N VAL A 42 10.65 -24.41 -29.70
CA VAL A 42 9.51 -25.11 -30.32
C VAL A 42 9.83 -25.54 -31.74
N ASN A 43 10.42 -24.65 -32.54
CA ASN A 43 10.79 -24.96 -33.92
C ASN A 43 11.90 -26.01 -34.01
N LEU A 44 12.89 -25.95 -33.10
CA LEU A 44 13.92 -26.98 -33.00
C LEU A 44 13.31 -28.35 -32.66
N LEU A 45 12.39 -28.41 -31.70
CA LEU A 45 11.71 -29.65 -31.31
C LEU A 45 10.86 -30.23 -32.44
N ARG A 46 10.14 -29.37 -33.19
CA ARG A 46 9.39 -29.77 -34.39
C ARG A 46 10.33 -30.39 -35.44
N GLY A 47 11.45 -29.75 -35.73
CA GLY A 47 12.44 -30.27 -36.67
C GLY A 47 13.05 -31.60 -36.22
N MET A 48 13.33 -31.77 -34.93
CA MET A 48 13.79 -33.04 -34.37
C MET A 48 12.74 -34.15 -34.47
N ALA A 49 11.47 -33.84 -34.17
CA ALA A 49 10.37 -34.78 -34.29
C ALA A 49 10.17 -35.23 -35.75
N ALA A 50 10.24 -34.29 -36.69
CA ALA A 50 10.18 -34.59 -38.12
C ALA A 50 11.32 -35.53 -38.57
N GLY A 51 12.55 -35.27 -38.12
CA GLY A 51 13.69 -36.15 -38.38
C GLY A 51 13.50 -37.57 -37.83
N LEU A 52 12.90 -37.72 -36.65
CA LEU A 52 12.54 -39.02 -36.08
C LEU A 52 11.47 -39.74 -36.92
N VAL A 53 10.42 -39.03 -37.33
CA VAL A 53 9.36 -39.58 -38.17
C VAL A 53 9.94 -40.11 -39.49
N VAL A 54 10.75 -39.31 -40.18
CA VAL A 54 11.41 -39.72 -41.43
C VAL A 54 12.30 -40.95 -41.23
N THR A 55 13.01 -41.00 -40.09
CA THR A 55 13.86 -42.15 -39.76
C THR A 55 13.02 -43.40 -39.49
N GLY A 56 11.92 -43.29 -38.74
CA GLY A 56 10.99 -44.39 -38.47
C GLY A 56 10.33 -44.95 -39.73
N ASP A 57 9.90 -44.07 -40.65
CA ASP A 57 9.33 -44.44 -41.95
C ASP A 57 10.33 -45.27 -42.79
N ARG A 58 11.62 -44.89 -42.76
CA ARG A 58 12.71 -45.65 -43.41
C ARG A 58 12.92 -47.03 -42.78
N TYR A 59 12.93 -47.14 -41.45
CA TYR A 59 13.06 -48.43 -40.77
C TYR A 59 11.87 -49.33 -41.06
N ALA A 60 10.65 -48.82 -40.99
CA ALA A 60 9.43 -49.58 -41.28
C ALA A 60 9.42 -50.10 -42.73
N THR A 61 9.87 -49.28 -43.68
CA THR A 61 10.02 -49.69 -45.09
C THR A 61 11.07 -50.80 -45.25
N ALA A 62 12.22 -50.67 -44.58
CA ALA A 62 13.26 -51.69 -44.62
C ALA A 62 12.84 -53.00 -43.95
N GLU A 63 12.10 -52.93 -42.84
CA GLU A 63 11.60 -54.09 -42.12
C GLU A 63 10.51 -54.83 -42.92
N ALA A 64 9.61 -54.09 -43.60
CA ALA A 64 8.65 -54.67 -44.52
C ALA A 64 9.33 -55.42 -45.67
N ALA A 65 10.42 -54.87 -46.22
CA ALA A 65 11.21 -55.52 -47.25
C ALA A 65 11.90 -56.81 -46.74
N ASN A 66 12.35 -56.82 -45.48
CA ASN A 66 13.03 -57.98 -44.89
C ASN A 66 12.07 -59.09 -44.42
N THR A 67 10.90 -58.73 -43.88
CA THR A 67 9.95 -59.67 -43.27
C THR A 67 8.86 -60.13 -44.24
N GLY A 68 8.66 -59.42 -45.34
CA GLY A 68 7.54 -59.62 -46.27
C GLY A 68 6.19 -59.15 -45.73
N ILE A 69 6.14 -58.58 -44.51
CA ILE A 69 4.92 -58.01 -43.92
C ILE A 69 4.77 -56.57 -44.42
N PRO A 70 3.69 -56.21 -45.13
CA PRO A 70 3.55 -54.89 -45.73
C PRO A 70 3.40 -53.79 -44.67
N TYR A 71 4.12 -52.68 -44.88
CA TYR A 71 3.97 -51.47 -44.07
C TYR A 71 2.62 -50.79 -44.39
N ALA A 72 1.66 -50.95 -43.47
CA ALA A 72 0.25 -50.70 -43.75
C ALA A 72 -0.13 -49.21 -43.94
N GLN A 73 0.61 -48.27 -43.34
CA GLN A 73 0.36 -46.82 -43.50
C GLN A 73 1.64 -45.99 -43.34
N PRO A 74 2.13 -45.33 -44.40
CA PRO A 74 3.22 -44.37 -44.29
C PRO A 74 2.82 -43.16 -43.47
N CYS A 75 3.80 -42.59 -42.77
CA CYS A 75 3.54 -41.44 -41.92
C CYS A 75 3.08 -40.23 -42.76
N PRO A 76 2.07 -39.45 -42.32
CA PRO A 76 1.59 -38.29 -43.06
C PRO A 76 2.68 -37.26 -43.35
N GLU A 77 2.63 -36.62 -44.52
CA GLU A 77 3.73 -35.76 -44.99
C GLU A 77 3.91 -34.48 -44.15
N TRP A 78 2.83 -33.95 -43.59
CA TRP A 78 2.88 -32.77 -42.69
C TRP A 78 3.64 -33.03 -41.38
N LEU A 79 3.83 -34.30 -40.98
CA LEU A 79 4.66 -34.67 -39.83
C LEU A 79 6.15 -34.75 -40.19
N LYS A 80 6.48 -34.91 -41.48
CA LYS A 80 7.85 -34.97 -42.00
C LYS A 80 8.42 -33.58 -42.33
N ASP A 81 7.53 -32.63 -42.62
CA ASP A 81 7.88 -31.22 -42.83
C ASP A 81 6.87 -30.31 -42.10
N PRO A 82 6.97 -30.19 -40.77
CA PRO A 82 6.04 -29.40 -39.98
C PRO A 82 6.23 -27.91 -40.25
N GLU A 83 5.12 -27.19 -40.46
CA GLU A 83 5.16 -25.74 -40.60
C GLU A 83 5.86 -25.06 -39.40
N GLU A 84 6.64 -24.02 -39.70
CA GLU A 84 7.30 -23.21 -38.68
C GLU A 84 6.26 -22.59 -37.74
N TYR A 85 6.46 -22.76 -36.43
CA TYR A 85 5.64 -22.10 -35.44
C TYR A 85 5.89 -20.59 -35.48
N LYS A 86 4.86 -19.84 -35.86
CA LYS A 86 4.81 -18.38 -35.84
C LYS A 86 3.68 -17.97 -34.90
N PRO A 87 3.97 -17.43 -33.70
CA PRO A 87 2.92 -16.96 -32.82
C PRO A 87 2.17 -15.81 -33.49
N GLU A 88 0.84 -15.80 -33.39
CA GLU A 88 0.06 -14.65 -33.86
C GLU A 88 0.48 -13.40 -33.05
N PRO A 89 0.83 -12.28 -33.71
CA PRO A 89 1.08 -11.04 -33.00
C PRO A 89 -0.21 -10.64 -32.28
N GLY A 90 -0.18 -10.67 -30.94
CA GLY A 90 -1.27 -10.12 -30.14
C GLY A 90 -1.55 -8.67 -30.54
N PRO A 91 -2.78 -8.17 -30.31
CA PRO A 91 -3.22 -6.88 -30.83
C PRO A 91 -2.20 -5.77 -30.55
N SER A 92 -1.64 -5.24 -31.63
CA SER A 92 -0.74 -4.08 -31.63
C SER A 92 -1.62 -2.82 -31.63
N GLY A 93 -1.70 -2.15 -30.49
CA GLY A 93 -2.44 -0.90 -30.34
C GLY A 93 -3.13 -0.81 -29.00
N LEU A 94 -2.65 0.09 -28.13
CA LEU A 94 -3.26 0.40 -26.85
C LEU A 94 -4.38 1.43 -27.07
N PRO A 95 -5.66 1.11 -26.77
CA PRO A 95 -6.72 2.11 -26.76
C PRO A 95 -6.57 3.02 -25.55
N THR A 96 -6.48 4.32 -25.80
CA THR A 96 -6.43 5.37 -24.78
C THR A 96 -7.84 5.89 -24.46
N THR A 97 -8.27 5.79 -23.21
CA THR A 97 -9.07 6.83 -22.52
C THR A 97 -8.95 6.64 -21.00
N THR A 98 -8.16 7.48 -20.33
CA THR A 98 -8.11 7.52 -18.86
C THR A 98 -9.14 8.53 -18.34
N PRO A 99 -10.10 8.14 -17.47
CA PRO A 99 -10.92 9.09 -16.74
C PRO A 99 -10.07 9.86 -15.73
N PRO A 100 -10.48 11.08 -15.32
CA PRO A 100 -9.71 11.90 -14.40
C PRO A 100 -9.52 11.19 -13.04
N PRO A 101 -8.36 11.37 -12.37
CA PRO A 101 -8.07 10.72 -11.11
C PRO A 101 -9.11 11.07 -10.05
N ASP A 102 -9.51 10.09 -9.23
CA ASP A 102 -10.44 10.33 -8.14
C ASP A 102 -9.82 11.25 -7.06
N PHE A 103 -10.66 11.76 -6.15
CA PHE A 103 -10.21 12.67 -5.10
C PHE A 103 -9.09 12.09 -4.22
N VAL A 104 -9.04 10.76 -4.01
CA VAL A 104 -8.01 10.12 -3.20
C VAL A 104 -6.68 10.14 -3.95
N SER A 105 -6.71 9.85 -5.25
CA SER A 105 -5.56 9.94 -6.14
C SER A 105 -5.07 11.39 -6.26
N GLN A 106 -5.98 12.37 -6.29
CA GLN A 106 -5.64 13.80 -6.25
C GLN A 106 -5.07 14.24 -4.89
N ALA A 107 -5.57 13.70 -3.78
CA ALA A 107 -5.05 13.98 -2.43
C ALA A 107 -3.69 13.32 -2.19
N ILE A 108 -3.49 12.11 -2.70
CA ILE A 108 -2.19 11.43 -2.72
C ILE A 108 -1.22 12.23 -3.59
N TRP A 109 -1.62 12.59 -4.81
CA TRP A 109 -0.82 13.45 -5.69
C TRP A 109 -0.45 14.78 -5.04
N PHE A 110 -1.38 15.41 -4.31
CA PHE A 110 -1.09 16.62 -3.53
C PHE A 110 -0.07 16.32 -2.41
N LEU A 111 -0.23 15.24 -1.66
CA LEU A 111 0.69 14.86 -0.58
C LEU A 111 2.10 14.47 -1.10
N GLU A 112 2.16 13.81 -2.26
CA GLU A 112 3.37 13.50 -3.01
C GLU A 112 4.08 14.77 -3.50
N SER A 113 3.31 15.69 -4.09
CA SER A 113 3.82 16.91 -4.69
C SER A 113 4.23 17.95 -3.64
N VAL A 114 3.74 17.84 -2.40
CA VAL A 114 3.76 18.95 -1.43
C VAL A 114 4.41 18.62 -0.09
N GLY A 115 4.65 17.36 0.34
CA GLY A 115 5.12 17.18 1.74
C GLY A 115 5.87 15.95 2.23
N PHE A 116 5.91 14.82 1.53
CA PHE A 116 6.44 13.58 2.14
C PHE A 116 7.78 13.07 1.60
N GLY A 117 8.33 13.71 0.57
CA GLY A 117 9.62 13.30 -0.01
C GLY A 117 9.65 11.88 -0.58
N ALA A 118 8.47 11.29 -0.81
CA ALA A 118 8.26 9.97 -1.39
C ALA A 118 6.99 10.00 -2.25
N THR A 119 7.05 9.37 -3.42
CA THR A 119 5.90 9.15 -4.30
C THR A 119 5.20 7.84 -3.94
N TRP A 120 3.87 7.79 -4.06
CA TRP A 120 3.11 6.55 -3.92
C TRP A 120 3.38 5.65 -5.14
N PRO A 121 3.74 4.38 -4.93
CA PRO A 121 3.87 3.42 -6.02
C PRO A 121 2.49 3.04 -6.57
N ASP A 122 2.19 3.43 -7.81
CA ASP A 122 0.89 3.26 -8.48
C ASP A 122 0.72 1.89 -9.18
N ALA A 123 1.47 0.89 -8.75
CA ALA A 123 1.49 -0.43 -9.36
C ALA A 123 0.27 -1.33 -9.08
N ASP A 124 -0.11 -2.15 -10.07
CA ASP A 124 -1.05 -3.28 -9.93
C ASP A 124 -0.30 -4.51 -9.37
N LEU A 125 -0.31 -4.64 -8.04
CA LEU A 125 0.31 -5.76 -7.34
C LEU A 125 -0.26 -7.12 -7.78
N ASP A 126 -1.56 -7.19 -8.09
CA ASP A 126 -2.19 -8.44 -8.55
C ASP A 126 -1.69 -8.78 -9.95
N GLY A 127 -1.52 -7.79 -10.81
CA GLY A 127 -0.90 -7.92 -12.14
C GLY A 127 0.54 -8.43 -12.07
N VAL A 128 1.35 -7.88 -11.17
CA VAL A 128 2.73 -8.35 -10.94
C VAL A 128 2.75 -9.81 -10.47
N MET A 129 1.86 -10.19 -9.55
CA MET A 129 1.77 -11.58 -9.10
C MET A 129 1.28 -12.53 -10.20
N ARG A 130 0.31 -12.12 -11.02
CA ARG A 130 -0.12 -12.90 -12.19
C ARG A 130 1.03 -13.16 -13.16
N LEU A 131 1.88 -12.16 -13.41
CA LEU A 131 3.07 -12.33 -14.26
C LEU A 131 4.08 -13.31 -13.66
N ARG A 132 4.34 -13.22 -12.35
CA ARG A 132 5.21 -14.15 -11.62
C ARG A 132 4.69 -15.59 -11.75
N ASP A 133 3.41 -15.79 -11.51
CA ASP A 133 2.78 -17.10 -11.53
C ASP A 133 2.77 -17.69 -12.95
N ALA A 134 2.55 -16.85 -13.97
CA ALA A 134 2.66 -17.25 -15.37
C ALA A 134 4.09 -17.71 -15.74
N ALA A 135 5.12 -16.94 -15.35
CA ALA A 135 6.52 -17.30 -15.58
C ALA A 135 6.89 -18.61 -14.84
N THR A 136 6.38 -18.80 -13.62
CA THR A 136 6.57 -20.04 -12.85
C THR A 136 5.90 -21.23 -13.54
N ALA A 137 4.68 -21.06 -14.03
CA ALA A 137 3.96 -22.09 -14.77
C ALA A 137 4.68 -22.47 -16.07
N LEU A 138 5.16 -21.48 -16.83
CA LEU A 138 5.99 -21.69 -18.02
C LEU A 138 7.25 -22.51 -17.70
N GLY A 139 7.95 -22.18 -16.62
CA GLY A 139 9.13 -22.94 -16.18
C GLY A 139 8.83 -24.41 -15.87
N ARG A 140 7.65 -24.71 -15.29
CA ARG A 140 7.20 -26.09 -15.07
C ARG A 140 6.96 -26.83 -16.38
N VAL A 141 6.23 -26.21 -17.31
CA VAL A 141 5.96 -26.80 -18.64
C VAL A 141 7.27 -27.09 -19.38
N VAL A 142 8.24 -26.17 -19.36
CA VAL A 142 9.57 -26.40 -19.97
C VAL A 142 10.29 -27.57 -19.31
N GLY A 143 10.20 -27.69 -17.97
CA GLY A 143 10.74 -28.83 -17.23
C GLY A 143 10.10 -30.16 -17.61
N ASP A 144 8.77 -30.21 -17.72
CA ASP A 144 8.04 -31.41 -18.12
C ASP A 144 8.41 -31.84 -19.55
N VAL A 145 8.53 -30.89 -20.48
CA VAL A 145 8.99 -31.14 -21.85
C VAL A 145 10.43 -31.66 -21.88
N GLN A 146 11.32 -31.11 -21.06
CA GLN A 146 12.70 -31.57 -20.93
C GLN A 146 12.76 -33.05 -20.48
N GLU A 147 11.95 -33.43 -19.50
CA GLU A 147 11.87 -34.82 -19.02
C GLU A 147 11.29 -35.76 -20.09
N GLN A 148 10.25 -35.33 -20.79
CA GLN A 148 9.67 -36.10 -21.90
C GLN A 148 10.69 -36.37 -23.01
N ILE A 149 11.47 -35.36 -23.40
CA ILE A 149 12.51 -35.51 -24.43
C ILE A 149 13.60 -36.45 -23.97
N ALA A 150 14.04 -36.35 -22.70
CA ALA A 150 15.02 -37.28 -22.15
C ALA A 150 14.51 -38.73 -22.23
N GLY A 151 13.23 -38.96 -21.87
CA GLY A 151 12.60 -40.28 -21.94
C GLY A 151 12.41 -40.81 -23.37
N GLN A 152 12.04 -39.96 -24.32
CA GLN A 152 11.92 -40.34 -25.74
C GLN A 152 13.29 -40.60 -26.38
N ALA A 153 14.29 -39.78 -26.05
CA ALA A 153 15.65 -39.95 -26.53
C ALA A 153 16.28 -41.24 -26.01
N GLY A 154 16.06 -41.57 -24.74
CA GLY A 154 16.47 -42.86 -24.17
C GLY A 154 15.86 -44.06 -24.91
N ARG A 155 14.56 -43.99 -25.26
CA ARG A 155 13.89 -45.04 -26.04
C ARG A 155 14.44 -45.18 -27.45
N ALA A 156 14.58 -44.06 -28.17
CA ALA A 156 15.09 -44.06 -29.55
C ALA A 156 16.55 -44.53 -29.64
N THR A 157 17.38 -44.16 -28.67
CA THR A 157 18.82 -44.52 -28.67
C THR A 157 19.11 -45.88 -28.04
N GLY A 158 18.23 -46.39 -27.17
CA GLY A 158 18.39 -47.71 -26.56
C GLY A 158 18.09 -48.88 -27.50
N ALA A 159 17.20 -48.70 -28.48
CA ALA A 159 16.83 -49.73 -29.45
C ALA A 159 17.43 -49.54 -30.85
N GLY A 160 17.83 -48.31 -31.20
CA GLY A 160 18.34 -47.97 -32.54
C GLY A 160 19.87 -48.01 -32.62
N PHE A 161 20.41 -48.45 -33.76
CA PHE A 161 21.85 -48.46 -34.04
C PHE A 161 22.17 -47.75 -35.36
N GLY A 162 23.28 -47.01 -35.40
CA GLY A 162 23.79 -46.35 -36.61
C GLY A 162 24.09 -44.84 -36.44
N PRO A 163 24.68 -44.21 -37.47
CA PRO A 163 25.13 -42.81 -37.42
C PRO A 163 23.99 -41.81 -37.20
N THR A 164 22.78 -42.09 -37.72
CA THR A 164 21.58 -41.25 -37.53
C THR A 164 21.11 -41.25 -36.09
N THR A 165 21.01 -42.42 -35.46
CA THR A 165 20.62 -42.56 -34.05
C THR A 165 21.64 -41.90 -33.12
N ALA A 166 22.93 -42.02 -33.43
CA ALA A 166 24.00 -41.34 -32.69
C ALA A 166 23.95 -39.80 -32.85
N ALA A 167 23.64 -39.30 -34.04
CA ALA A 167 23.45 -37.87 -34.29
C ALA A 167 22.23 -37.32 -33.52
N PHE A 168 21.11 -38.06 -33.53
CA PHE A 168 19.92 -37.72 -32.76
C PHE A 168 20.21 -37.70 -31.25
N GLY A 169 20.93 -38.69 -30.71
CA GLY A 169 21.32 -38.72 -29.29
C GLY A 169 22.26 -37.59 -28.86
N ARG A 170 23.04 -37.01 -29.79
CA ARG A 170 23.82 -35.79 -29.52
C ARG A 170 22.92 -34.55 -29.54
N ALA A 171 22.05 -34.42 -30.53
CA ALA A 171 21.09 -33.30 -30.62
C ALA A 171 20.16 -33.26 -29.40
N ALA A 172 19.63 -34.42 -28.98
CA ALA A 172 18.82 -34.55 -27.78
C ALA A 172 19.57 -34.05 -26.53
N ARG A 173 20.83 -34.44 -26.33
CA ARG A 173 21.63 -33.98 -25.19
C ARG A 173 21.84 -32.46 -25.17
N VAL A 174 21.98 -31.81 -26.33
CA VAL A 174 22.08 -30.33 -26.44
C VAL A 174 20.77 -29.65 -26.03
N VAL A 175 19.64 -30.33 -26.21
CA VAL A 175 18.31 -29.77 -25.93
C VAL A 175 17.90 -30.03 -24.48
N HIS A 176 17.98 -31.27 -24.01
CA HIS A 176 17.46 -31.69 -22.70
C HIS A 176 18.52 -31.82 -21.59
N GLY A 177 19.82 -31.71 -21.91
CA GLY A 177 20.89 -31.85 -20.91
C GLY A 177 20.85 -30.76 -19.83
N GLU A 178 21.60 -30.93 -18.74
CA GLU A 178 21.66 -29.95 -17.62
C GLU A 178 22.12 -28.55 -18.05
N LYS A 179 22.97 -28.49 -19.09
CA LYS A 179 23.42 -27.27 -19.77
C LYS A 179 22.74 -27.07 -21.13
N GLY A 180 21.68 -27.82 -21.39
CA GLY A 180 20.94 -27.76 -22.64
C GLY A 180 20.00 -26.56 -22.72
N GLN A 181 19.46 -26.33 -23.92
CA GLN A 181 18.61 -25.17 -24.20
C GLN A 181 17.35 -25.12 -23.31
N LEU A 182 16.71 -26.26 -23.03
CA LEU A 182 15.51 -26.29 -22.20
C LEU A 182 15.82 -26.01 -20.72
N ALA A 183 16.97 -26.47 -20.23
CA ALA A 183 17.42 -26.13 -18.88
C ALA A 183 17.73 -24.63 -18.76
N ASP A 184 18.28 -24.01 -19.81
CA ASP A 184 18.50 -22.56 -19.84
C ASP A 184 17.20 -21.77 -19.88
N LEU A 185 16.26 -22.18 -20.74
CA LEU A 185 14.91 -21.61 -20.80
C LEU A 185 14.19 -21.68 -19.46
N ARG A 186 14.27 -22.83 -18.76
CA ARG A 186 13.71 -22.98 -17.42
C ARG A 186 14.32 -21.99 -16.44
N ARG A 187 15.65 -21.85 -16.41
CA ARG A 187 16.34 -20.86 -15.56
C ARG A 187 15.89 -19.43 -15.88
N ARG A 188 15.68 -19.09 -17.15
CA ARG A 188 15.15 -17.78 -17.57
C ARG A 188 13.71 -17.56 -17.10
N CYS A 189 12.84 -18.57 -17.16
CA CYS A 189 11.50 -18.51 -16.57
C CYS A 189 11.56 -18.26 -15.05
N GLU A 190 12.43 -18.97 -14.35
CA GLU A 190 12.64 -18.79 -12.90
C GLU A 190 13.18 -17.39 -12.56
N HIS A 191 14.14 -16.87 -13.36
CA HIS A 191 14.61 -15.50 -13.23
C HIS A 191 13.52 -14.47 -13.48
N LEU A 192 12.67 -14.65 -14.50
CA LEU A 192 11.56 -13.73 -14.79
C LEU A 192 10.52 -13.73 -13.66
N ALA A 193 10.22 -14.91 -13.09
CA ALA A 193 9.38 -15.02 -11.90
C ALA A 193 10.03 -14.31 -10.70
N HIS A 194 11.33 -14.53 -10.47
CA HIS A 194 12.06 -13.85 -9.40
C HIS A 194 12.02 -12.32 -9.56
N CYS A 195 12.17 -11.78 -10.78
CA CYS A 195 12.02 -10.36 -11.05
C CYS A 195 10.63 -9.84 -10.65
N GLY A 196 9.56 -10.59 -10.95
CA GLY A 196 8.21 -10.25 -10.51
C GLY A 196 8.07 -10.21 -8.98
N GLN A 197 8.71 -11.15 -8.28
CA GLN A 197 8.71 -11.16 -6.81
C GLN A 197 9.49 -9.97 -6.22
N VAL A 198 10.69 -9.69 -6.74
CA VAL A 198 11.51 -8.55 -6.31
C VAL A 198 10.78 -7.22 -6.55
N ALA A 199 10.11 -7.09 -7.69
CA ALA A 199 9.28 -5.94 -7.99
C ALA A 199 8.13 -5.78 -6.99
N TYR A 200 7.40 -6.86 -6.70
CA TYR A 200 6.33 -6.86 -5.69
C TYR A 200 6.86 -6.37 -4.32
N ASP A 201 7.97 -6.95 -3.86
CA ASP A 201 8.57 -6.61 -2.57
C ASP A 201 9.03 -5.15 -2.54
N ALA A 202 9.63 -4.65 -3.63
CA ALA A 202 10.05 -3.26 -3.76
C ALA A 202 8.87 -2.28 -3.73
N ILE A 203 7.80 -2.57 -4.47
CA ILE A 203 6.57 -1.75 -4.51
C ILE A 203 5.90 -1.72 -3.14
N VAL A 204 5.77 -2.88 -2.47
CA VAL A 204 5.20 -2.96 -1.12
C VAL A 204 6.05 -2.18 -0.13
N LYS A 205 7.39 -2.33 -0.19
CA LYS A 205 8.33 -1.59 0.65
C LYS A 205 8.20 -0.08 0.46
N ALA A 206 8.10 0.39 -0.79
CA ALA A 206 7.92 1.80 -1.11
C ALA A 206 6.55 2.35 -0.64
N ARG A 207 5.47 1.56 -0.73
CA ARG A 207 4.17 1.94 -0.14
C ARG A 207 4.24 2.11 1.37
N TRP A 208 4.94 1.20 2.06
CA TRP A 208 5.15 1.31 3.50
C TRP A 208 6.05 2.50 3.87
N GLN A 209 7.07 2.80 3.07
CA GLN A 209 7.90 3.99 3.25
C GLN A 209 7.07 5.27 3.16
N PHE A 210 6.17 5.36 2.17
CA PHE A 210 5.25 6.48 2.03
C PHE A 210 4.35 6.62 3.26
N VAL A 211 3.71 5.53 3.69
CA VAL A 211 2.83 5.52 4.87
C VAL A 211 3.60 5.92 6.14
N ALA A 212 4.81 5.39 6.33
CA ALA A 212 5.67 5.74 7.47
C ALA A 212 6.03 7.23 7.45
N SER A 213 6.36 7.77 6.28
CA SER A 213 6.67 9.19 6.09
C SER A 213 5.47 10.08 6.39
N ALA A 214 4.30 9.76 5.84
CA ALA A 214 3.06 10.48 6.10
C ALA A 214 2.68 10.47 7.59
N MET A 215 2.76 9.29 8.23
CA MET A 215 2.49 9.13 9.66
C MET A 215 3.49 9.90 10.53
N PHE A 216 4.77 9.89 10.15
CA PHE A 216 5.80 10.67 10.84
C PHE A 216 5.51 12.17 10.77
N VAL A 217 5.17 12.70 9.59
CA VAL A 217 4.84 14.12 9.44
C VAL A 217 3.59 14.49 10.25
N LEU A 218 2.54 13.67 10.21
CA LEU A 218 1.34 13.89 11.04
C LEU A 218 1.66 13.86 12.54
N THR A 219 2.53 12.94 12.96
CA THR A 219 2.99 12.84 14.35
C THR A 219 3.78 14.06 14.75
N LEU A 220 4.68 14.54 13.88
CA LEU A 220 5.45 15.76 14.11
C LEU A 220 4.56 17.00 14.22
N MET A 221 3.52 17.12 13.38
CA MET A 221 2.52 18.19 13.47
C MET A 221 1.77 18.16 14.81
N LEU A 222 1.37 16.98 15.26
CA LEU A 222 0.68 16.83 16.53
C LEU A 222 1.61 17.06 17.73
N LEU A 223 2.85 16.58 17.66
CA LEU A 223 3.86 16.80 18.69
C LEU A 223 4.16 18.30 18.81
N ALA A 224 4.29 18.99 17.66
CA ALA A 224 4.41 20.44 17.60
C ALA A 224 3.20 21.14 18.25
N LYS A 225 1.97 20.63 18.05
CA LYS A 225 0.75 21.14 18.72
C LYS A 225 0.77 20.92 20.23
N LEU A 226 1.10 19.73 20.70
CA LEU A 226 1.05 19.36 22.12
C LEU A 226 2.15 20.02 22.96
N LEU A 227 3.32 20.26 22.35
CA LEU A 227 4.45 20.90 23.00
C LEU A 227 4.42 22.42 22.92
N ALA A 228 3.77 23.02 21.91
CA ALA A 228 3.68 24.47 21.71
C ALA A 228 3.31 25.27 22.97
N PRO A 229 2.22 24.92 23.70
CA PRO A 229 1.80 25.72 24.86
C PRO A 229 2.67 25.47 26.10
N ARG A 230 3.40 24.34 26.17
CA ARG A 230 4.21 23.96 27.34
C ARG A 230 5.66 24.44 27.24
N LEU A 231 6.24 24.44 26.04
CA LEU A 231 7.63 24.85 25.81
C LEU A 231 7.79 26.37 25.64
N GLY A 232 6.75 27.07 25.18
CA GLY A 232 6.80 28.52 24.92
C GLY A 232 7.28 29.34 26.12
N PRO A 233 6.65 29.25 27.31
CA PRO A 233 7.04 30.03 28.48
C PRO A 233 8.47 29.73 28.97
N LEU A 234 8.94 28.50 28.79
CA LEU A 234 10.25 28.04 29.23
C LEU A 234 11.37 28.55 28.30
N LEU A 235 11.12 28.52 26.98
CA LEU A 235 11.99 29.12 25.97
C LEU A 235 12.04 30.64 26.09
N ASP A 236 10.93 31.31 26.40
CA ASP A 236 10.88 32.76 26.61
C ASP A 236 11.84 33.19 27.73
N VAL A 237 11.83 32.49 28.87
CA VAL A 237 12.71 32.78 30.01
C VAL A 237 14.18 32.57 29.66
N VAL A 238 14.51 31.48 28.98
CA VAL A 238 15.90 31.16 28.62
C VAL A 238 16.45 32.13 27.59
N VAL A 239 15.70 32.40 26.51
CA VAL A 239 16.15 33.26 25.40
C VAL A 239 16.23 34.72 25.83
N LYS A 240 15.28 35.20 26.64
CA LYS A 240 15.34 36.57 27.20
C LYS A 240 16.59 36.77 28.06
N LYS A 241 17.00 35.74 28.82
CA LYS A 241 18.19 35.77 29.68
C LYS A 241 19.51 35.71 28.88
N LEU A 242 19.52 34.98 27.76
CA LEU A 242 20.71 34.78 26.93
C LEU A 242 20.96 35.90 25.91
N LEU A 243 19.91 36.36 25.21
CA LEU A 243 20.05 37.27 24.06
C LEU A 243 19.71 38.73 24.40
N ARG A 244 19.27 39.03 25.64
CA ARG A 244 18.82 40.37 26.07
C ARG A 244 17.85 41.06 25.09
N ALA A 245 17.10 40.26 24.31
CA ALA A 245 16.14 40.75 23.33
C ALA A 245 14.78 40.96 24.00
N GLU A 246 14.09 42.05 23.63
CA GLU A 246 12.76 42.37 24.15
C GLU A 246 11.75 42.65 23.02
N GLY A 247 10.46 42.59 23.36
CA GLY A 247 9.37 42.94 22.44
C GLY A 247 9.32 42.09 21.17
N LEU A 248 9.26 42.75 20.01
CA LEU A 248 9.09 42.11 18.70
C LEU A 248 10.30 41.25 18.29
N ALA A 249 11.52 41.69 18.63
CA ALA A 249 12.76 41.00 18.29
C ALA A 249 12.85 39.62 18.98
N LEU A 250 12.48 39.56 20.27
CA LEU A 250 12.43 38.30 21.03
C LEU A 250 11.44 37.31 20.38
N ARG A 251 10.24 37.78 19.99
CA ARG A 251 9.22 36.95 19.34
C ARG A 251 9.70 36.36 18.02
N ILE A 252 10.39 37.14 17.19
CA ILE A 252 10.93 36.68 15.91
C ILE A 252 12.04 35.64 16.12
N ILE A 253 12.97 35.89 17.05
CA ILE A 253 14.06 34.97 17.36
C ILE A 253 13.54 33.62 17.87
N LEU A 254 12.55 33.64 18.76
CA LEU A 254 11.91 32.43 19.28
C LEU A 254 11.17 31.64 18.20
N LEU A 255 10.51 32.34 17.27
CA LEU A 255 9.87 31.71 16.11
C LEU A 255 10.92 31.04 15.21
N ILE A 256 12.07 31.69 14.97
CA ILE A 256 13.18 31.13 14.18
C ILE A 256 13.74 29.86 14.84
N ILE A 257 14.07 29.91 16.13
CA ILE A 257 14.60 28.76 16.88
C ILE A 257 13.61 27.58 16.84
N ARG A 258 12.32 27.87 17.06
CA ARG A 258 11.28 26.83 17.06
C ARG A 258 11.10 26.18 15.69
N GLN A 259 11.09 26.98 14.61
CA GLN A 259 10.94 26.42 13.26
C GLN A 259 12.21 25.72 12.78
N ALA A 260 13.40 26.18 13.20
CA ALA A 260 14.65 25.45 12.98
C ALA A 260 14.63 24.07 13.66
N ALA A 261 14.21 23.99 14.92
CA ALA A 261 14.08 22.70 15.61
C ALA A 261 13.07 21.77 14.90
N LEU A 262 11.92 22.29 14.45
CA LEU A 262 10.93 21.53 13.69
C LEU A 262 11.47 21.05 12.34
N GLY A 263 12.21 21.90 11.62
CA GLY A 263 12.84 21.54 10.37
C GLY A 263 13.93 20.47 10.53
N ALA A 264 14.73 20.55 11.60
CA ALA A 264 15.71 19.52 11.93
C ALA A 264 15.05 18.17 12.19
N MET A 265 13.98 18.15 13.00
CA MET A 265 13.22 16.93 13.28
C MET A 265 12.56 16.38 12.01
N PHE A 266 11.97 17.23 11.18
CA PHE A 266 11.32 16.83 9.93
C PHE A 266 12.31 16.17 8.96
N SER A 267 13.40 16.86 8.62
CA SER A 267 14.38 16.35 7.65
C SER A 267 15.15 15.14 8.21
N GLY A 268 15.48 15.16 9.51
CA GLY A 268 16.10 14.04 10.20
C GLY A 268 15.21 12.79 10.20
N GLY A 269 13.93 12.95 10.57
CA GLY A 269 13.00 11.82 10.64
C GLY A 269 12.68 11.22 9.27
N LEU A 270 12.44 12.05 8.24
CA LEU A 270 12.28 11.56 6.87
C LEU A 270 13.56 10.88 6.35
N SER A 271 14.73 11.42 6.67
CA SER A 271 15.99 10.78 6.31
C SER A 271 16.18 9.44 7.02
N ALA A 272 15.82 9.31 8.29
CA ALA A 272 15.91 8.05 9.03
C ALA A 272 14.96 7.00 8.45
N ILE A 273 13.72 7.40 8.14
CA ILE A 273 12.74 6.53 7.46
C ILE A 273 13.30 6.06 6.12
N ASN A 274 13.77 6.98 5.27
CA ASN A 274 14.33 6.60 3.98
C ASN A 274 15.51 5.62 4.12
N GLN A 275 16.42 5.84 5.06
CA GLN A 275 17.56 4.95 5.30
C GLN A 275 17.12 3.56 5.80
N LEU A 276 16.20 3.49 6.76
CA LEU A 276 15.64 2.21 7.22
C LEU A 276 14.95 1.42 6.09
N PHE A 277 14.24 2.11 5.20
CA PHE A 277 13.56 1.47 4.07
C PHE A 277 14.46 1.21 2.86
N THR A 278 15.67 1.78 2.78
CA THR A 278 16.58 1.53 1.65
C THR A 278 17.72 0.61 2.05
N THR A 279 18.47 0.98 3.09
CA THR A 279 19.68 0.29 3.55
C THR A 279 19.47 -0.61 4.77
N GLY A 280 18.39 -0.42 5.52
CA GLY A 280 18.15 -1.15 6.79
C GLY A 280 18.93 -0.60 7.98
N ASP A 281 20.05 0.08 7.73
CA ASP A 281 20.88 0.77 8.72
C ASP A 281 20.76 2.30 8.62
N ILE A 282 21.10 2.97 9.72
CA ILE A 282 21.12 4.44 9.83
C ILE A 282 22.57 4.93 9.87
N ASP A 283 22.98 5.68 8.84
CA ASP A 283 24.19 6.47 8.80
C ASP A 283 23.99 7.77 9.61
N ALA A 284 24.63 7.82 10.78
CA ALA A 284 24.58 8.96 11.69
C ALA A 284 25.15 10.25 11.07
N ALA A 285 26.19 10.18 10.23
CA ALA A 285 26.79 11.35 9.62
C ALA A 285 25.87 11.96 8.56
N LYS A 286 25.19 11.11 7.77
CA LYS A 286 24.17 11.54 6.82
C LYS A 286 22.92 12.09 7.52
N LEU A 287 22.50 11.45 8.61
CA LEU A 287 21.37 11.89 9.43
C LEU A 287 21.61 13.29 10.03
N VAL A 288 22.75 13.51 10.68
CA VAL A 288 23.09 14.82 11.28
C VAL A 288 23.16 15.93 10.23
N ARG A 289 23.71 15.62 9.06
CA ARG A 289 23.77 16.57 7.93
C ARG A 289 22.37 16.98 7.46
N ASN A 290 21.47 16.01 7.30
CA ASN A 290 20.09 16.26 6.90
C ASN A 290 19.31 17.03 7.98
N MET A 291 19.54 16.73 9.26
CA MET A 291 19.01 17.53 10.37
C MET A 291 19.51 18.98 10.33
N GLY A 292 20.79 19.20 10.04
CA GLY A 292 21.36 20.54 9.88
C GLY A 292 20.73 21.32 8.73
N HIS A 293 20.55 20.67 7.57
CA HIS A 293 19.83 21.25 6.43
C HIS A 293 18.38 21.60 6.77
N GLY A 294 17.67 20.70 7.44
CA GLY A 294 16.32 20.95 7.93
C GLY A 294 16.25 22.12 8.91
N ALA A 295 17.24 22.25 9.80
CA ALA A 295 17.31 23.34 10.77
C ALA A 295 17.48 24.70 10.09
N LEU A 296 18.41 24.78 9.15
CA LEU A 296 18.64 25.98 8.34
C LEU A 296 17.38 26.35 7.56
N ALA A 297 16.76 25.37 6.92
CA ALA A 297 15.54 25.58 6.17
C ALA A 297 14.41 26.13 7.04
N GLY A 298 14.12 25.47 8.17
CA GLY A 298 13.07 25.91 9.09
C GLY A 298 13.33 27.29 9.69
N GLY A 299 14.58 27.62 10.01
CA GLY A 299 14.97 28.94 10.50
C GLY A 299 14.77 30.05 9.47
N LEU A 300 15.21 29.83 8.23
CA LEU A 300 15.00 30.75 7.11
C LEU A 300 13.49 30.96 6.84
N MET A 301 12.67 29.91 6.96
CA MET A 301 11.21 30.02 6.79
C MET A 301 10.55 30.89 7.82
N ALA A 302 10.90 30.74 9.11
CA ALA A 302 10.35 31.59 10.16
C ALA A 302 10.63 33.08 9.89
N GLY A 303 11.85 33.40 9.46
CA GLY A 303 12.23 34.77 9.10
C GLY A 303 11.41 35.29 7.91
N ALA A 304 11.33 34.49 6.83
CA ALA A 304 10.58 34.84 5.64
C ALA A 304 9.09 35.04 5.94
N HIS A 305 8.44 34.10 6.63
CA HIS A 305 7.01 34.18 6.98
C HIS A 305 6.68 35.35 7.92
N ALA A 306 7.60 35.75 8.81
CA ALA A 306 7.40 36.90 9.68
C ALA A 306 7.46 38.23 8.90
N ALA A 307 8.28 38.31 7.85
CA ALA A 307 8.45 39.51 7.03
C ALA A 307 7.45 39.60 5.86
N LEU A 308 6.91 38.47 5.40
CA LEU A 308 6.14 38.37 4.15
C LEU A 308 4.87 39.22 4.09
N PRO A 309 4.02 39.31 5.14
CA PRO A 309 2.83 40.18 5.09
C PRO A 309 3.17 41.67 4.96
N ALA A 310 4.29 42.11 5.53
CA ALA A 310 4.76 43.50 5.42
C ALA A 310 5.33 43.80 4.03
N LEU A 311 5.99 42.83 3.41
CA LEU A 311 6.50 42.92 2.03
C LEU A 311 5.36 42.92 1.00
N LEU A 312 4.39 42.02 1.14
CA LEU A 312 3.23 41.91 0.25
C LEU A 312 2.40 43.21 0.23
N ARG A 313 2.24 43.87 1.38
CA ARG A 313 1.56 45.17 1.48
C ARG A 313 2.27 46.30 0.72
N ARG A 314 3.57 46.19 0.48
CA ARG A 314 4.33 47.16 -0.33
C ARG A 314 4.19 46.93 -1.84
N GLY A 315 3.66 45.77 -2.25
CA GLY A 315 3.55 45.36 -3.66
C GLY A 315 2.31 45.88 -4.41
N GLY A 316 1.41 46.61 -3.75
CA GLY A 316 0.18 47.15 -4.35
C GLY A 316 -1.08 46.29 -4.12
N PRO A 317 -2.26 46.77 -4.59
CA PRO A 317 -3.59 46.30 -4.15
C PRO A 317 -3.84 44.79 -4.25
N ALA A 318 -3.33 44.14 -5.30
CA ALA A 318 -3.46 42.70 -5.52
C ALA A 318 -2.69 41.87 -4.47
N PHE A 319 -1.53 42.36 -4.02
CA PHE A 319 -0.72 41.71 -3.00
C PHE A 319 -1.16 42.07 -1.58
N THR A 320 -1.79 43.23 -1.39
CA THR A 320 -2.46 43.59 -0.13
C THR A 320 -3.61 42.64 0.17
N GLY A 321 -4.43 42.29 -0.83
CA GLY A 321 -5.49 41.30 -0.67
C GLY A 321 -4.98 39.90 -0.32
N LEU A 322 -3.81 39.50 -0.84
CA LEU A 322 -3.14 38.26 -0.46
C LEU A 322 -2.60 38.33 0.98
N ALA A 323 -2.02 39.46 1.39
CA ALA A 323 -1.59 39.68 2.78
C ALA A 323 -2.77 39.63 3.76
N GLU A 324 -3.92 40.22 3.39
CA GLU A 324 -5.16 40.17 4.16
C GLU A 324 -5.74 38.75 4.22
N ALA A 325 -5.71 37.99 3.11
CA ALA A 325 -6.11 36.58 3.09
C ALA A 325 -5.21 35.69 3.96
N MET A 326 -3.90 35.97 4.03
CA MET A 326 -2.98 35.31 4.97
C MET A 326 -3.24 35.69 6.44
N GLU A 327 -3.96 36.79 6.67
CA GLU A 327 -4.33 37.33 7.98
C GLU A 327 -5.80 37.05 8.40
N SER A 328 -6.65 36.53 7.49
CA SER A 328 -8.07 36.20 7.74
C SER A 328 -8.27 34.94 8.60
N ALA A 329 -9.40 34.78 9.29
CA ALA A 329 -9.61 33.66 10.23
C ALA A 329 -10.16 32.35 9.59
N THR A 330 -10.28 32.29 8.26
CA THR A 330 -11.01 31.25 7.51
C THR A 330 -10.10 30.15 6.93
N TRP A 331 -10.69 29.12 6.33
CA TRP A 331 -9.95 27.99 5.72
C TRP A 331 -9.05 28.43 4.55
N GLU A 332 -9.42 29.52 3.89
CA GLU A 332 -8.62 30.26 2.91
C GLU A 332 -7.25 30.66 3.47
N ARG A 333 -7.12 30.92 4.79
CA ARG A 333 -5.86 31.25 5.46
C ARG A 333 -4.86 30.10 5.48
N ALA A 334 -5.34 28.86 5.63
CA ALA A 334 -4.45 27.70 5.69
C ALA A 334 -3.94 27.32 4.31
N PHE A 335 -4.83 27.33 3.33
CA PHE A 335 -4.50 27.02 1.95
C PHE A 335 -3.56 28.07 1.34
N SER A 336 -3.86 29.36 1.54
CA SER A 336 -2.99 30.47 1.11
C SER A 336 -1.62 30.46 1.80
N ARG A 337 -1.54 30.10 3.10
CA ARG A 337 -0.25 29.97 3.81
C ARG A 337 0.58 28.79 3.34
N ILE A 338 -0.04 27.66 2.99
CA ILE A 338 0.68 26.50 2.45
C ILE A 338 1.20 26.82 1.04
N LEU A 339 0.39 27.44 0.19
CA LEU A 339 0.77 27.77 -1.19
C LEU A 339 1.77 28.92 -1.29
N ALA A 340 1.46 30.08 -0.71
CA ALA A 340 2.35 31.25 -0.75
C ALA A 340 3.59 31.03 0.13
N GLY A 341 3.41 30.41 1.30
CA GLY A 341 4.52 29.99 2.15
C GLY A 341 5.42 29.01 1.43
N GLY A 342 4.88 27.91 0.89
CA GLY A 342 5.64 26.90 0.17
C GLY A 342 6.39 27.43 -1.05
N ALA A 343 5.80 28.31 -1.85
CA ALA A 343 6.44 28.90 -3.03
C ALA A 343 7.60 29.86 -2.68
N VAL A 344 7.40 30.77 -1.71
CA VAL A 344 8.45 31.67 -1.23
C VAL A 344 9.57 30.86 -0.56
N SER A 345 9.20 29.86 0.22
CA SER A 345 10.09 28.93 0.90
C SER A 345 10.99 28.18 -0.08
N THR A 346 10.40 27.57 -1.11
CA THR A 346 11.11 26.85 -2.16
C THR A 346 12.15 27.73 -2.85
N THR A 347 11.78 28.98 -3.13
CA THR A 347 12.66 29.95 -3.80
C THR A 347 13.83 30.37 -2.90
N VAL A 348 13.57 30.64 -1.61
CA VAL A 348 14.60 30.98 -0.61
C VAL A 348 15.56 29.80 -0.40
N LEU A 349 15.07 28.57 -0.38
CA LEU A 349 15.92 27.37 -0.23
C LEU A 349 16.75 27.08 -1.47
N ALA A 350 16.16 27.20 -2.66
CA ALA A 350 16.88 26.99 -3.90
C ALA A 350 18.00 28.04 -4.07
N THR A 351 17.72 29.30 -3.74
CA THR A 351 18.71 30.39 -3.79
C THR A 351 19.79 30.25 -2.70
N ALA A 352 19.42 29.89 -1.47
CA ALA A 352 20.38 29.62 -0.40
C ALA A 352 21.24 28.37 -0.67
N GLY A 353 20.66 27.31 -1.23
CA GLY A 353 21.36 26.08 -1.62
C GLY A 353 22.33 26.31 -2.79
N TRP A 354 21.98 27.18 -3.73
CA TRP A 354 22.88 27.63 -4.80
C TRP A 354 24.02 28.50 -4.27
N ALA A 355 23.72 29.50 -3.42
CA ALA A 355 24.71 30.41 -2.85
C ALA A 355 25.69 29.74 -1.86
N SER A 356 25.27 28.66 -1.19
CA SER A 356 26.11 27.90 -0.24
C SER A 356 26.93 26.78 -0.89
N GLY A 357 26.77 26.53 -2.20
CA GLY A 357 27.42 25.41 -2.89
C GLY A 357 26.90 24.03 -2.46
N ALA A 358 25.78 23.96 -1.73
CA ALA A 358 25.26 22.74 -1.12
C ALA A 358 24.51 21.81 -2.12
N GLY A 359 24.39 22.20 -3.40
CA GLY A 359 23.88 21.32 -4.47
C GLY A 359 22.39 21.02 -4.42
N TRP A 360 21.56 21.92 -3.88
CA TRP A 360 20.12 21.67 -3.75
C TRP A 360 19.43 21.74 -5.13
N ASN A 361 18.85 20.61 -5.55
CA ASN A 361 17.93 20.55 -6.69
C ASN A 361 16.61 21.25 -6.31
N TRP A 362 16.02 22.01 -7.24
CA TRP A 362 14.69 22.64 -7.12
C TRP A 362 13.59 21.71 -6.59
N LYS A 363 13.60 20.43 -6.95
CA LYS A 363 12.70 19.38 -6.42
C LYS A 363 12.87 19.20 -4.91
N HIS A 364 14.10 19.05 -4.42
CA HIS A 364 14.38 18.92 -2.99
C HIS A 364 14.07 20.21 -2.21
N ALA A 365 14.34 21.37 -2.81
CA ALA A 365 13.98 22.66 -2.23
C ALA A 365 12.46 22.84 -2.13
N ALA A 366 11.70 22.33 -3.12
CA ALA A 366 10.24 22.36 -3.11
C ALA A 366 9.65 21.44 -2.05
N GLU A 367 10.14 20.22 -1.95
CA GLU A 367 9.70 19.24 -0.94
C GLU A 367 9.95 19.75 0.49
N MET A 368 11.11 20.37 0.76
CA MET A 368 11.39 20.98 2.06
C MET A 368 10.58 22.27 2.29
N GLY A 369 10.43 23.11 1.27
CA GLY A 369 9.73 24.38 1.37
C GLY A 369 8.24 24.21 1.67
N PHE A 370 7.56 23.33 0.94
CA PHE A 370 6.14 23.04 1.15
C PHE A 370 5.90 22.16 2.38
N GLY A 371 6.75 21.17 2.66
CA GLY A 371 6.66 20.36 3.88
C GLY A 371 6.72 21.22 5.15
N MET A 372 7.63 22.20 5.19
CA MET A 372 7.72 23.15 6.30
C MET A 372 6.55 24.14 6.36
N ALA A 373 5.98 24.54 5.22
CA ALA A 373 4.77 25.36 5.17
C ALA A 373 3.54 24.61 5.73
N VAL A 374 3.42 23.30 5.46
CA VAL A 374 2.38 22.43 6.03
C VAL A 374 2.55 22.30 7.56
N LEU A 375 3.77 22.04 8.03
CA LEU A 375 4.07 21.92 9.47
C LEU A 375 3.79 23.23 10.22
N SER A 376 4.26 24.36 9.69
CA SER A 376 4.09 25.68 10.33
C SER A 376 2.63 26.13 10.33
N THR A 377 1.89 25.88 9.24
CA THR A 377 0.45 26.17 9.14
C THR A 377 -0.37 25.26 10.06
N GLY A 378 -0.06 23.97 10.13
CA GLY A 378 -0.67 23.03 11.06
C GLY A 378 -0.46 23.42 12.52
N ALA A 379 0.76 23.84 12.88
CA ALA A 379 1.07 24.35 14.21
C ALA A 379 0.27 25.64 14.54
N ALA A 380 0.06 26.53 13.57
CA ALA A 380 -0.71 27.77 13.76
C ALA A 380 -2.24 27.55 13.84
N LEU A 381 -2.79 26.61 13.09
CA LEU A 381 -4.21 26.22 13.15
C LEU A 381 -4.55 25.51 14.47
N SER A 382 -3.57 24.85 15.06
CA SER A 382 -3.76 24.01 16.24
C SER A 382 -4.02 24.76 17.56
N SER A 383 -3.81 26.09 17.58
CA SER A 383 -3.97 26.95 18.75
C SER A 383 -5.34 27.64 18.85
N ARG A 384 -6.33 27.29 18.02
CA ARG A 384 -7.67 27.90 18.05
C ARG A 384 -8.81 26.87 17.99
N ALA A 385 -9.89 27.13 18.74
CA ALA A 385 -11.10 26.33 18.74
C ALA A 385 -11.90 26.58 17.45
N TRP A 386 -12.31 25.51 16.77
CA TRP A 386 -13.11 25.54 15.55
C TRP A 386 -14.60 25.74 15.86
N PRO A 387 -15.35 26.57 15.12
CA PRO A 387 -16.80 26.57 15.21
C PRO A 387 -17.38 25.32 14.55
N ALA A 388 -18.37 24.71 15.21
CA ALA A 388 -19.08 23.53 14.70
C ALA A 388 -20.15 23.95 13.67
N PRO A 389 -20.32 23.23 12.54
CA PRO A 389 -21.44 23.47 11.63
C PRO A 389 -22.73 22.85 12.19
N SER A 390 -23.85 23.55 11.96
CA SER A 390 -25.23 23.16 12.29
C SER A 390 -25.77 22.15 11.27
N TYR A 391 -26.35 21.04 11.73
CA TYR A 391 -27.02 20.06 10.85
C TYR A 391 -28.35 19.60 11.47
N ALA A 392 -29.44 20.25 11.07
CA ALA A 392 -30.80 19.81 11.33
C ALA A 392 -31.42 19.39 9.99
N SER A 393 -31.59 18.07 9.75
CA SER A 393 -32.60 17.43 8.85
C SER A 393 -32.14 16.18 8.05
N LEU A 394 -31.65 15.08 8.65
CA LEU A 394 -31.48 13.82 7.90
C LEU A 394 -32.00 12.58 8.65
N LYS A 395 -32.91 11.82 8.00
CA LYS A 395 -33.41 10.49 8.39
C LYS A 395 -32.25 9.48 8.30
N GLY A 396 -31.98 8.65 9.32
CA GLY A 396 -30.64 8.10 9.59
C GLY A 396 -29.89 7.38 8.46
N ARG A 397 -30.59 6.69 7.56
CA ARG A 397 -29.99 6.08 6.37
C ARG A 397 -29.28 7.09 5.46
N ALA A 398 -29.88 8.27 5.28
CA ALA A 398 -29.29 9.35 4.49
C ALA A 398 -28.01 9.86 5.12
N TRP A 399 -27.95 9.92 6.46
CA TRP A 399 -26.71 10.24 7.18
C TRP A 399 -25.64 9.17 6.95
N LYS A 400 -25.96 7.88 7.11
CA LYS A 400 -25.01 6.77 6.88
C LYS A 400 -24.36 6.79 5.49
N GLN A 401 -25.10 7.26 4.49
CA GLN A 401 -24.65 7.36 3.09
C GLN A 401 -24.11 8.76 2.72
N SER A 402 -24.13 9.72 3.65
CA SER A 402 -23.77 11.10 3.36
C SER A 402 -22.25 11.32 3.27
N PRO A 403 -21.79 12.28 2.45
CA PRO A 403 -20.40 12.75 2.48
C PRO A 403 -20.01 13.33 3.85
N ALA A 404 -20.94 13.93 4.57
CA ALA A 404 -20.72 14.49 5.90
C ALA A 404 -20.32 13.40 6.92
N LYS A 405 -21.03 12.27 6.94
CA LYS A 405 -20.66 11.09 7.74
C LYS A 405 -19.23 10.65 7.44
N ARG A 406 -18.87 10.57 6.15
CA ARG A 406 -17.53 10.17 5.73
C ARG A 406 -16.45 11.13 6.22
N TRP A 407 -16.69 12.44 6.16
CA TRP A 407 -15.78 13.44 6.72
C TRP A 407 -15.54 13.23 8.21
N HIS A 408 -16.60 12.95 8.98
CA HIS A 408 -16.49 12.66 10.40
C HIS A 408 -15.75 11.37 10.70
N ASP A 409 -15.95 10.31 9.90
CA ASP A 409 -15.19 9.07 10.01
C ASP A 409 -13.70 9.29 9.82
N VAL A 410 -13.31 10.04 8.77
CA VAL A 410 -11.89 10.36 8.53
C VAL A 410 -11.32 11.19 9.68
N LYS A 411 -12.06 12.21 10.13
CA LYS A 411 -11.62 13.08 11.24
C LYS A 411 -11.39 12.30 12.53
N TRP A 412 -12.32 11.41 12.90
CA TRP A 412 -12.20 10.61 14.12
C TRP A 412 -11.13 9.52 13.98
N ALA A 413 -11.04 8.86 12.83
CA ALA A 413 -10.02 7.86 12.56
C ALA A 413 -8.62 8.46 12.66
N LEU A 414 -8.37 9.62 12.02
CA LEU A 414 -7.10 10.33 12.13
C LEU A 414 -6.79 10.74 13.57
N GLY A 415 -7.77 11.31 14.28
CA GLY A 415 -7.58 11.72 15.68
C GLY A 415 -7.21 10.54 16.60
N LEU A 416 -7.92 9.42 16.50
CA LEU A 416 -7.67 8.23 17.31
C LEU A 416 -6.38 7.52 16.92
N LEU A 417 -6.12 7.35 15.62
CA LEU A 417 -4.87 6.76 15.14
C LEU A 417 -3.66 7.58 15.55
N THR A 418 -3.78 8.91 15.59
CA THR A 418 -2.67 9.73 16.05
C THR A 418 -2.27 9.41 17.51
N ILE A 419 -3.22 9.01 18.34
CA ILE A 419 -2.97 8.61 19.73
C ILE A 419 -2.50 7.15 19.80
N THR A 420 -3.11 6.25 19.04
CA THR A 420 -2.89 4.81 19.18
C THR A 420 -1.80 4.25 18.27
N ALA A 421 -1.41 4.94 17.20
CA ALA A 421 -0.42 4.47 16.23
C ALA A 421 0.94 4.12 16.86
N PRO A 422 1.53 4.93 17.77
CA PRO A 422 2.79 4.55 18.41
C PRO A 422 2.69 3.21 19.14
N ALA A 423 1.60 2.98 19.87
CA ALA A 423 1.37 1.73 20.58
C ALA A 423 1.16 0.56 19.60
N VAL A 424 0.35 0.75 18.55
CA VAL A 424 0.12 -0.26 17.51
C VAL A 424 1.42 -0.64 16.80
N SER A 425 2.29 0.33 16.49
CA SER A 425 3.60 0.09 15.89
C SER A 425 4.52 -0.70 16.81
N VAL A 426 4.57 -0.37 18.11
CA VAL A 426 5.35 -1.13 19.09
C VAL A 426 4.86 -2.57 19.17
N PHE A 427 3.54 -2.79 19.23
CA PHE A 427 2.99 -4.15 19.25
C PHE A 427 3.27 -4.92 17.95
N ALA A 428 3.19 -4.26 16.79
CA ALA A 428 3.51 -4.87 15.51
C ALA A 428 5.00 -5.27 15.41
N LEU A 429 5.92 -4.39 15.84
CA LEU A 429 7.35 -4.67 15.88
C LEU A 429 7.67 -5.79 16.88
N ALA A 430 7.08 -5.74 18.09
CA ALA A 430 7.27 -6.79 19.09
C ALA A 430 6.74 -8.14 18.58
N LYS A 431 5.60 -8.14 17.87
CA LYS A 431 5.02 -9.36 17.29
C LYS A 431 5.90 -9.92 16.19
N PHE A 432 6.47 -9.06 15.35
CA PHE A 432 7.43 -9.45 14.31
C PHE A 432 8.73 -9.98 14.91
N ALA A 433 9.26 -9.34 15.97
CA ALA A 433 10.45 -9.81 16.68
C ALA A 433 10.22 -11.16 17.38
N GLU A 434 8.99 -11.45 17.80
CA GLU A 434 8.65 -12.69 18.50
C GLU A 434 8.65 -13.94 17.61
N ASP A 435 8.25 -13.83 16.34
CA ASP A 435 8.14 -15.01 15.46
C ASP A 435 8.57 -14.81 13.99
N GLY A 436 9.09 -13.63 13.64
CA GLY A 436 9.62 -13.31 12.31
C GLY A 436 8.57 -13.23 11.20
N LYS A 437 7.27 -13.23 11.52
CA LYS A 437 6.18 -13.26 10.52
C LYS A 437 5.36 -11.97 10.52
N ASN A 438 4.66 -11.70 9.42
CA ASN A 438 3.79 -10.54 9.27
C ASN A 438 2.90 -10.33 10.51
N PRO A 439 2.97 -9.19 11.21
CA PRO A 439 2.23 -8.97 12.45
C PRO A 439 0.73 -8.69 12.21
N PHE A 440 0.26 -8.71 10.97
CA PHE A 440 -1.13 -8.49 10.60
C PHE A 440 -1.74 -9.71 9.90
N PHE A 441 -3.05 -9.85 10.00
CA PHE A 441 -3.82 -10.83 9.21
C PHE A 441 -5.08 -10.19 8.64
N LEU A 442 -5.58 -10.77 7.54
CA LEU A 442 -6.76 -10.31 6.82
C LEU A 442 -7.91 -11.30 7.00
N GLN A 443 -9.12 -10.79 7.25
CA GLN A 443 -10.31 -11.60 7.47
C GLN A 443 -11.46 -11.18 6.57
N LYS A 444 -12.00 -12.12 5.78
CA LYS A 444 -13.18 -11.86 4.92
C LYS A 444 -14.44 -11.57 5.74
N ARG A 445 -15.20 -10.58 5.30
CA ARG A 445 -16.43 -10.08 5.90
C ARG A 445 -17.40 -9.54 4.86
N VAL A 446 -18.68 -9.47 5.21
CA VAL A 446 -19.71 -8.84 4.39
C VAL A 446 -19.77 -7.34 4.72
N GLY A 447 -19.66 -6.50 3.70
CA GLY A 447 -19.70 -5.04 3.80
C GLY A 447 -20.91 -4.42 3.13
N GLN A 448 -20.80 -3.13 2.78
CA GLN A 448 -21.90 -2.36 2.21
C GLN A 448 -22.44 -3.02 0.92
N PHE A 449 -23.76 -3.03 0.75
CA PHE A 449 -24.46 -3.64 -0.38
C PHE A 449 -24.16 -5.14 -0.58
N GLY A 450 -23.70 -5.83 0.45
CA GLY A 450 -23.41 -7.25 0.42
C GLY A 450 -22.05 -7.60 -0.20
N ARG A 451 -21.22 -6.59 -0.53
CA ARG A 451 -19.88 -6.82 -1.10
C ARG A 451 -18.94 -7.39 -0.04
N GLU A 452 -18.24 -8.47 -0.38
CA GLU A 452 -17.21 -9.01 0.50
C GLU A 452 -15.98 -8.10 0.52
N PHE A 453 -15.39 -7.92 1.70
CA PHE A 453 -14.13 -7.18 1.87
C PHE A 453 -13.27 -7.83 2.97
N GLN A 454 -12.01 -7.41 3.05
CA GLN A 454 -11.05 -7.97 3.99
C GLN A 454 -10.73 -6.98 5.12
N ILE A 455 -11.02 -7.36 6.35
CA ILE A 455 -10.66 -6.59 7.55
C ILE A 455 -9.25 -6.93 7.97
N ALA A 456 -8.42 -5.91 8.17
CA ALA A 456 -7.08 -6.07 8.72
C ALA A 456 -7.08 -6.00 10.25
N LYS A 457 -6.37 -6.91 10.89
CA LYS A 457 -6.20 -6.95 12.35
C LYS A 457 -4.77 -7.29 12.74
N GLY A 458 -4.38 -6.91 13.94
CA GLY A 458 -3.16 -7.41 14.57
C GLY A 458 -3.23 -8.92 14.77
N ARG A 459 -2.17 -9.64 14.38
CA ARG A 459 -2.06 -11.08 14.51
C ARG A 459 -1.70 -11.45 15.94
N SER A 460 -2.56 -12.22 16.58
CA SER A 460 -2.44 -12.63 17.97
C SER A 460 -1.89 -14.07 18.14
N MET A 461 -1.95 -14.88 17.08
CA MET A 461 -1.57 -16.31 17.12
C MET A 461 -0.36 -16.66 16.25
N ASN A 462 0.36 -17.70 16.66
CA ASN A 462 1.36 -18.42 15.88
C ASN A 462 0.66 -19.44 14.99
N THR A 463 0.28 -19.06 13.78
CA THR A 463 -0.31 -19.97 12.80
C THR A 463 0.48 -19.99 11.49
N THR A 464 0.59 -21.17 10.89
CA THR A 464 1.24 -21.40 9.58
C THR A 464 0.28 -21.23 8.42
N ASP A 465 -1.03 -21.26 8.67
CA ASP A 465 -2.12 -21.21 7.70
C ASP A 465 -2.85 -19.86 7.64
N GLY A 466 -2.34 -18.83 8.34
CA GLY A 466 -2.86 -17.46 8.29
C GLY A 466 -4.24 -17.27 8.93
N LYS A 467 -4.76 -18.28 9.64
CA LYS A 467 -6.05 -18.22 10.32
C LYS A 467 -5.84 -17.77 11.78
N ASP A 468 -6.44 -16.65 12.15
CA ASP A 468 -6.45 -16.12 13.52
C ASP A 468 -7.89 -16.06 14.06
N SER A 469 -8.60 -17.18 13.93
CA SER A 469 -9.94 -17.37 14.48
C SER A 469 -9.83 -18.10 15.82
N SER A 470 -9.99 -17.36 16.92
CA SER A 470 -10.02 -17.92 18.28
C SER A 470 -11.26 -18.79 18.50
N LEU A 471 -11.04 -19.99 19.07
CA LEU A 471 -12.08 -20.85 19.66
C LEU A 471 -12.15 -20.72 21.20
N GLY A 472 -11.43 -19.78 21.82
CA GLY A 472 -11.43 -19.62 23.28
C GLY A 472 -10.24 -18.84 23.85
N SER A 473 -10.34 -18.51 25.14
CA SER A 473 -9.33 -17.76 25.91
C SER A 473 -8.06 -18.56 26.21
N SER A 474 -8.08 -19.89 26.05
CA SER A 474 -7.01 -20.84 26.39
C SER A 474 -6.33 -21.51 25.18
N ASP A 475 -6.34 -20.87 24.00
CA ASP A 475 -5.68 -21.40 22.80
C ASP A 475 -4.15 -21.35 22.93
N SER A 476 -3.49 -22.51 22.84
CA SER A 476 -2.03 -22.67 22.98
C SER A 476 -1.23 -22.00 21.86
N ARG A 477 -1.89 -21.64 20.74
CA ARG A 477 -1.27 -20.91 19.62
C ARG A 477 -1.10 -19.43 19.90
N ARG A 478 -1.70 -18.90 20.97
CA ARG A 478 -1.67 -17.47 21.28
C ARG A 478 -0.29 -17.04 21.78
N THR A 479 0.24 -16.01 21.17
CA THR A 479 1.58 -15.49 21.49
C THR A 479 1.60 -14.62 22.74
N ARG A 480 2.78 -14.37 23.32
CA ARG A 480 2.90 -13.51 24.50
C ARG A 480 2.56 -12.08 24.14
N VAL A 481 3.10 -11.59 23.02
CA VAL A 481 2.79 -10.25 22.50
C VAL A 481 1.34 -10.19 22.06
N GLY A 482 0.84 -11.19 21.32
CA GLY A 482 -0.55 -11.26 20.88
C GLY A 482 -1.57 -11.29 22.02
N LYS A 483 -1.24 -11.91 23.15
CA LYS A 483 -2.09 -11.88 24.35
C LYS A 483 -2.28 -10.46 24.88
N VAL A 484 -1.20 -9.68 24.94
CA VAL A 484 -1.25 -8.27 25.39
C VAL A 484 -1.92 -7.39 24.32
N TRP A 485 -1.63 -7.63 23.04
CA TRP A 485 -2.18 -6.88 21.91
C TRP A 485 -3.71 -6.96 21.85
N THR A 486 -4.29 -8.16 21.99
CA THR A 486 -5.75 -8.31 22.06
C THR A 486 -6.33 -7.87 23.41
N LYS A 487 -5.61 -8.07 24.53
CA LYS A 487 -6.10 -7.62 25.86
C LYS A 487 -6.30 -6.11 25.89
N THR A 488 -5.37 -5.37 25.26
CA THR A 488 -5.48 -3.92 25.08
C THR A 488 -6.40 -3.55 23.92
N SER A 489 -6.89 -4.50 23.13
CA SER A 489 -7.73 -4.28 21.95
C SER A 489 -7.11 -3.29 20.93
N LEU A 490 -5.79 -3.13 20.98
CA LEU A 490 -5.02 -2.30 20.04
C LEU A 490 -4.88 -2.99 18.68
N ASP A 491 -5.12 -4.29 18.60
CA ASP A 491 -5.13 -5.08 17.36
C ASP A 491 -6.24 -4.64 16.40
N GLU A 492 -7.33 -4.07 16.92
CA GLU A 492 -8.43 -3.55 16.11
C GLU A 492 -8.12 -2.20 15.46
N PHE A 493 -7.16 -1.42 15.98
CA PHE A 493 -6.81 -0.12 15.40
C PHE A 493 -6.09 -0.23 14.04
N VAL A 494 -5.57 -1.42 13.71
CA VAL A 494 -5.08 -1.75 12.36
C VAL A 494 -6.20 -1.60 11.32
N GLN A 495 -7.43 -2.02 11.67
CA GLN A 495 -8.59 -1.90 10.77
C GLN A 495 -8.98 -0.42 10.57
N MET A 496 -8.71 0.46 11.53
CA MET A 496 -8.97 1.90 11.37
C MET A 496 -8.03 2.51 10.33
N ALA A 497 -6.75 2.17 10.38
CA ALA A 497 -5.79 2.64 9.37
C ALA A 497 -6.09 2.03 8.00
N TYR A 498 -6.28 0.71 7.94
CA TYR A 498 -6.42 0.00 6.68
C TYR A 498 -7.82 0.09 6.06
N ASN A 499 -8.88 -0.23 6.83
CA ASN A 499 -10.24 -0.33 6.30
C ASN A 499 -11.02 0.98 6.33
N VAL A 500 -10.83 1.81 7.37
CA VAL A 500 -11.53 3.10 7.45
C VAL A 500 -10.84 4.15 6.58
N LEU A 501 -9.52 4.32 6.69
CA LEU A 501 -8.79 5.35 5.94
C LEU A 501 -8.36 4.91 4.53
N TYR A 502 -7.56 3.85 4.41
CA TYR A 502 -6.92 3.47 3.13
C TYR A 502 -7.90 2.85 2.12
N LYS A 503 -8.57 1.74 2.47
CA LYS A 503 -9.51 1.04 1.57
C LYS A 503 -10.89 1.70 1.51
N SER A 504 -11.27 2.47 2.53
CA SER A 504 -12.58 3.10 2.61
C SER A 504 -13.74 2.09 2.64
N ASP A 505 -13.50 0.84 3.05
CA ASP A 505 -14.52 -0.21 3.14
C ASP A 505 -15.34 -0.12 4.44
N MET A 506 -14.80 0.57 5.46
CA MET A 506 -15.41 0.72 6.78
C MET A 506 -15.64 2.17 7.18
N SER A 507 -16.50 2.32 8.18
CA SER A 507 -16.84 3.52 8.92
C SER A 507 -16.29 3.42 10.35
N VAL A 508 -16.06 4.54 11.04
CA VAL A 508 -15.69 4.50 12.48
C VAL A 508 -16.89 4.04 13.30
N ILE A 509 -18.08 4.57 12.98
CA ILE A 509 -19.33 4.28 13.68
C ILE A 509 -20.34 3.66 12.70
N ASN A 510 -20.67 2.38 12.90
CA ASN A 510 -21.82 1.66 12.35
C ASN A 510 -21.84 0.22 12.93
N ASP A 511 -22.78 -0.62 12.52
CA ASP A 511 -22.79 -2.02 12.97
C ASP A 511 -21.55 -2.78 12.47
N ARG A 512 -21.05 -3.67 13.34
CA ARG A 512 -19.81 -4.40 13.11
C ARG A 512 -20.03 -5.51 12.08
N PRO A 513 -19.17 -5.64 11.06
CA PRO A 513 -19.39 -6.57 9.96
C PRO A 513 -19.27 -8.03 10.42
N LEU A 514 -20.23 -8.85 9.98
CA LEU A 514 -20.32 -10.26 10.32
C LEU A 514 -19.68 -11.16 9.25
N LEU A 515 -19.37 -12.39 9.65
CA LEU A 515 -19.09 -13.49 8.72
C LEU A 515 -20.36 -13.81 7.92
N SER A 516 -20.22 -14.25 6.68
CA SER A 516 -21.36 -14.64 5.83
C SER A 516 -22.23 -15.72 6.50
N ALA A 517 -21.61 -16.70 7.16
CA ALA A 517 -22.31 -17.74 7.94
C ALA A 517 -23.07 -17.16 9.15
N THR A 518 -22.40 -16.38 10.01
CA THR A 518 -23.04 -15.76 11.19
C THR A 518 -24.16 -14.79 10.80
N ARG A 519 -24.04 -14.12 9.64
CA ARG A 519 -25.10 -13.28 9.10
C ARG A 519 -26.35 -14.11 8.77
N GLN A 520 -26.19 -15.24 8.10
CA GLN A 520 -27.31 -16.13 7.76
C GLN A 520 -27.99 -16.67 9.03
N GLU A 521 -27.20 -17.05 10.04
CA GLU A 521 -27.71 -17.43 11.38
C GLU A 521 -28.54 -16.31 12.01
N THR A 522 -28.03 -15.06 12.02
CA THR A 522 -28.76 -13.90 12.55
C THR A 522 -30.05 -13.62 11.76
N ILE A 523 -30.05 -13.75 10.42
CA ILE A 523 -31.26 -13.58 9.60
C ILE A 523 -32.31 -14.64 9.95
N ALA A 524 -31.88 -15.90 10.13
CA ALA A 524 -32.76 -16.99 10.50
C ALA A 524 -33.36 -16.77 11.90
N ALA A 525 -32.55 -16.37 12.88
CA ALA A 525 -32.99 -16.08 14.25
C ALA A 525 -33.99 -14.92 14.33
N LEU A 526 -33.87 -13.92 13.46
CA LEU A 526 -34.80 -12.78 13.38
C LEU A 526 -36.14 -13.13 12.71
N GLY A 527 -36.24 -14.30 12.08
CA GLY A 527 -37.46 -14.76 11.41
C GLY A 527 -37.79 -13.97 10.13
N PRO A 528 -38.92 -14.32 9.47
CA PRO A 528 -39.24 -13.86 8.12
C PRO A 528 -39.58 -12.36 8.01
N THR A 529 -39.89 -11.70 9.13
CA THR A 529 -40.32 -10.30 9.16
C THR A 529 -39.18 -9.34 9.51
N LEU A 530 -38.43 -9.62 10.58
CA LEU A 530 -37.33 -8.76 11.04
C LEU A 530 -36.02 -9.05 10.30
N GLY A 531 -35.78 -10.30 9.90
CA GLY A 531 -34.54 -10.72 9.24
C GLY A 531 -34.23 -9.91 7.97
N PRO A 532 -35.15 -9.84 6.98
CA PRO A 532 -34.94 -9.04 5.77
C PRO A 532 -34.74 -7.55 6.04
N ARG A 533 -35.51 -6.98 6.99
CA ARG A 533 -35.43 -5.56 7.36
C ARG A 533 -34.09 -5.20 7.99
N TRP A 534 -33.60 -6.03 8.91
CA TRP A 534 -32.29 -5.85 9.50
C TRP A 534 -31.19 -6.04 8.45
N ASN A 535 -31.30 -7.05 7.60
CA ASN A 535 -30.32 -7.30 6.55
C ASN A 535 -30.17 -6.09 5.61
N GLU A 536 -31.28 -5.48 5.19
CA GLU A 536 -31.26 -4.26 4.38
C GLU A 536 -30.63 -3.07 5.13
N ALA A 537 -31.02 -2.87 6.39
CA ALA A 537 -30.53 -1.78 7.24
C ALA A 537 -29.02 -1.86 7.51
N ASP A 538 -28.50 -3.07 7.70
CA ASP A 538 -27.08 -3.33 7.98
C ASP A 538 -26.22 -3.18 6.71
N LEU A 539 -26.74 -3.56 5.53
CA LEU A 539 -26.05 -3.38 4.24
C LEU A 539 -26.12 -1.95 3.68
N ALA A 540 -26.97 -1.08 4.24
CA ALA A 540 -27.24 0.26 3.69
C ALA A 540 -26.02 1.21 3.80
N GLY A 541 -25.15 1.02 4.78
CA GLY A 541 -23.98 1.87 5.04
C GLY A 541 -22.69 1.07 5.18
N LYS A 542 -21.55 1.76 5.17
CA LYS A 542 -20.25 1.11 5.43
C LYS A 542 -20.24 0.50 6.84
N PRO A 543 -19.82 -0.76 7.00
CA PRO A 543 -19.74 -1.41 8.30
C PRO A 543 -18.81 -0.65 9.25
N GLY A 544 -19.10 -0.69 10.54
CA GLY A 544 -18.44 0.11 11.56
C GLY A 544 -17.35 -0.64 12.30
N MET A 545 -16.35 0.12 12.77
CA MET A 545 -15.40 -0.35 13.76
C MET A 545 -16.06 -0.43 15.15
N PHE A 546 -16.74 0.63 15.56
CA PHE A 546 -17.55 0.70 16.77
C PHE A 546 -19.03 0.79 16.40
N GLY A 547 -19.90 0.18 17.20
CA GLY A 547 -21.31 0.11 16.90
C GLY A 547 -22.19 0.13 18.13
N PRO A 548 -23.46 0.56 17.98
CA PRO A 548 -24.41 0.72 19.08
C PRO A 548 -24.68 -0.60 19.81
N PHE A 549 -24.70 -1.72 19.09
CA PHE A 549 -24.82 -3.04 19.70
C PHE A 549 -23.51 -3.48 20.35
N SER A 550 -22.37 -3.34 19.65
CA SER A 550 -21.07 -3.83 20.13
C SER A 550 -20.61 -3.19 21.43
N ASN A 551 -20.93 -1.91 21.65
CA ASN A 551 -20.57 -1.19 22.87
C ASN A 551 -21.34 -1.68 24.11
N LYS A 552 -22.55 -2.22 23.90
CA LYS A 552 -23.49 -2.58 24.98
C LYS A 552 -23.55 -4.07 25.27
N ILE A 553 -22.77 -4.90 24.58
CA ILE A 553 -22.77 -6.37 24.76
C ILE A 553 -22.59 -6.77 26.24
N LEU A 554 -21.70 -6.08 26.96
CA LEU A 554 -21.44 -6.36 28.38
C LEU A 554 -22.57 -5.89 29.31
N GLU A 555 -23.29 -4.84 28.94
CA GLU A 555 -24.41 -4.27 29.72
C GLU A 555 -25.71 -5.05 29.49
N ILE A 556 -25.88 -5.62 28.30
CA ILE A 556 -27.09 -6.36 27.89
C ILE A 556 -27.21 -7.71 28.61
N GLY A 557 -26.10 -8.29 29.11
CA GLY A 557 -26.11 -9.53 29.90
C GLY A 557 -26.54 -10.79 29.14
N LEU A 558 -26.80 -10.70 27.83
CA LEU A 558 -27.20 -11.82 26.99
C LEU A 558 -26.00 -12.68 26.60
N LYS A 559 -26.17 -14.01 26.64
CA LYS A 559 -25.13 -14.95 26.19
C LYS A 559 -24.94 -14.84 24.67
N PRO A 560 -23.70 -14.70 24.17
CA PRO A 560 -23.42 -14.71 22.73
C PRO A 560 -23.94 -15.99 22.06
N LYS A 561 -24.36 -15.89 20.79
CA LYS A 561 -24.91 -17.00 19.98
C LYS A 561 -26.21 -17.62 20.54
N THR A 562 -27.08 -16.78 21.09
CA THR A 562 -28.46 -17.16 21.45
C THR A 562 -29.44 -16.36 20.60
N ASP A 563 -30.63 -16.90 20.36
CA ASP A 563 -31.65 -16.20 19.57
C ASP A 563 -31.97 -14.82 20.16
N ALA A 564 -32.08 -14.71 21.49
CA ALA A 564 -32.31 -13.44 22.18
C ALA A 564 -31.19 -12.42 21.89
N PHE A 565 -29.93 -12.87 21.81
CA PHE A 565 -28.79 -12.01 21.49
C PHE A 565 -28.82 -11.49 20.05
N ASP A 566 -29.17 -12.35 19.10
CA ASP A 566 -29.28 -11.98 17.68
C ASP A 566 -30.53 -11.13 17.40
N VAL A 567 -31.63 -11.37 18.13
CA VAL A 567 -32.83 -10.52 18.12
C VAL A 567 -32.50 -9.10 18.62
N GLN A 568 -31.78 -8.98 19.73
CA GLN A 568 -31.37 -7.68 20.27
C GLN A 568 -30.41 -6.94 19.32
N ARG A 569 -29.50 -7.67 18.65
CA ARG A 569 -28.67 -7.11 17.59
C ARG A 569 -29.52 -6.56 16.45
N GLY A 570 -30.50 -7.34 15.98
CA GLY A 570 -31.39 -6.95 14.89
C GLY A 570 -32.14 -5.65 15.18
N TYR A 571 -32.74 -5.55 16.38
CA TYR A 571 -33.42 -4.33 16.82
C TYR A 571 -32.48 -3.11 16.87
N THR A 572 -31.26 -3.30 17.39
CA THR A 572 -30.29 -2.21 17.52
C THR A 572 -29.84 -1.69 16.15
N GLY A 573 -29.60 -2.58 15.19
CA GLY A 573 -29.19 -2.18 13.84
C GLY A 573 -30.31 -1.48 13.06
N ILE A 574 -31.56 -1.96 13.19
CA ILE A 574 -32.74 -1.30 12.60
C ILE A 574 -32.96 0.08 13.22
N TRP A 575 -32.80 0.19 14.55
CA TRP A 575 -32.89 1.48 15.25
C TRP A 575 -31.83 2.45 14.71
N HIS A 576 -30.57 2.03 14.63
CA HIS A 576 -29.48 2.85 14.15
C HIS A 576 -29.69 3.31 12.68
N ASP A 577 -30.22 2.45 11.81
CA ASP A 577 -30.60 2.86 10.44
C ASP A 577 -31.62 4.00 10.38
N ARG A 578 -32.51 4.08 11.36
CA ARG A 578 -33.54 5.13 11.42
C ARG A 578 -33.05 6.41 12.07
N THR A 579 -32.18 6.29 13.07
CA THR A 579 -31.82 7.40 13.97
C THR A 579 -30.40 7.94 13.81
N ALA A 580 -29.57 7.33 12.96
CA ALA A 580 -28.19 7.74 12.79
C ALA A 580 -28.06 9.23 12.41
N SER A 581 -27.19 9.93 13.12
CA SER A 581 -26.89 11.35 12.96
C SER A 581 -25.50 11.63 13.54
N LEU A 582 -24.95 12.81 13.26
CA LEU A 582 -23.70 13.23 13.89
C LEU A 582 -23.77 13.15 15.43
N HIS A 583 -24.92 13.52 16.01
CA HIS A 583 -25.13 13.49 17.44
C HIS A 583 -25.10 12.06 17.99
N SER A 584 -25.85 11.13 17.37
CA SER A 584 -25.85 9.73 17.79
C SER A 584 -24.47 9.10 17.65
N ASP A 585 -23.78 9.35 16.53
CA ASP A 585 -22.47 8.76 16.27
C ASP A 585 -21.42 9.23 17.28
N ARG A 586 -21.45 10.52 17.64
CA ARG A 586 -20.58 11.06 18.69
C ARG A 586 -20.85 10.41 20.03
N ASN A 587 -22.10 10.15 20.37
CA ASN A 587 -22.47 9.48 21.63
C ASN A 587 -22.00 8.02 21.62
N ILE A 588 -22.22 7.28 20.51
CA ILE A 588 -21.73 5.90 20.35
C ILE A 588 -20.19 5.86 20.44
N LEU A 589 -19.50 6.82 19.85
CA LEU A 589 -18.04 6.91 19.94
C LEU A 589 -17.58 7.17 21.39
N TRP A 590 -18.26 8.06 22.11
CA TRP A 590 -17.95 8.34 23.51
C TRP A 590 -18.24 7.14 24.42
N GLU A 591 -19.33 6.42 24.19
CA GLU A 591 -19.63 5.15 24.85
C GLU A 591 -18.52 4.12 24.61
N ALA A 592 -18.05 3.99 23.36
CA ALA A 592 -16.95 3.09 23.01
C ALA A 592 -15.65 3.45 23.74
N ILE A 593 -15.26 4.73 23.75
CA ILE A 593 -14.07 5.22 24.45
C ILE A 593 -14.20 4.98 25.96
N SER A 594 -15.37 5.25 26.54
CA SER A 594 -15.62 5.05 27.98
C SER A 594 -15.56 3.57 28.36
N ALA A 595 -16.17 2.69 27.56
CA ALA A 595 -16.10 1.24 27.75
C ALA A 595 -14.67 0.71 27.62
N TYR A 596 -13.90 1.26 26.68
CA TYR A 596 -12.49 0.93 26.49
C TYR A 596 -11.64 1.34 27.70
N MET A 597 -11.82 2.56 28.23
CA MET A 597 -11.10 3.02 29.42
C MET A 597 -11.42 2.16 30.66
N LYS A 598 -12.68 1.79 30.87
CA LYS A 598 -13.10 0.88 31.95
C LYS A 598 -12.49 -0.53 31.86
N ARG A 599 -12.08 -0.95 30.66
CA ARG A 599 -11.49 -2.28 30.43
C ARG A 599 -9.97 -2.30 30.69
N ILE A 600 -9.34 -1.12 30.67
CA ILE A 600 -7.90 -0.93 30.89
C ILE A 600 -7.60 -0.58 32.35
N SER A 601 -8.50 0.13 33.04
CA SER A 601 -8.53 0.28 34.51
C SER A 601 -8.92 -1.02 35.19
#